data_AF-A0A928PG79-F1
#
_entry.id   AF-A0A928PG79-F1
#
_cell.length_a   1.000
_cell.length_b   1.000
_cell.length_c   1.000
_cell.angle_alpha   90.00
_cell.angle_beta   90.00
_cell.angle_gamma   90.00
#
_symmetry.space_group_name_H-M   'P 1'
#
loop_
_entity.id
_entity.type
_entity.pdbx_description
1 polymer ?
#
loop_
_entity_poly.entity_id
_entity_poly.type
_entity_poly.pdbx_seq_one_letter_code
_entity_poly.pdbx_strand_id
1 'polypeptide(L)' 'MKNNSSDFMRTASEKLRKSPEDIAQSAKAGDVDSLMENLSPEQQKKIKEILGNPDKTRQILENPQVQKLIRMFGSNG' A
#
# COMPACT_ATOMS: atom_id res chain seq x y z
N MET A 1 12.94 18.59 -9.36
CA MET A 1 12.83 17.44 -8.43
C MET A 1 11.68 16.58 -8.92
N LYS A 2 11.88 15.29 -9.22
CA LYS A 2 10.78 14.39 -9.59
C LYS A 2 10.05 13.96 -8.32
N ASN A 3 8.76 14.26 -8.21
CA ASN A 3 7.95 13.87 -7.07
C ASN A 3 7.67 12.36 -7.11
N ASN A 4 8.54 11.56 -6.49
CA ASN A 4 8.37 10.10 -6.41
C ASN A 4 7.04 9.70 -5.72
N SER A 5 6.47 10.59 -4.89
CA SER A 5 5.17 10.39 -4.24
C SER A 5 4.00 10.39 -5.24
N SER A 6 4.00 11.32 -6.21
CA SER A 6 2.93 11.39 -7.21
C SER A 6 2.98 10.22 -8.19
N ASP A 7 4.17 9.72 -8.53
CA ASP A 7 4.31 8.56 -9.39
C ASP A 7 3.80 7.28 -8.72
N PHE A 8 4.10 7.08 -7.44
CA PHE A 8 3.55 5.95 -6.69
C PHE A 8 2.03 6.06 -6.53
N MET A 9 1.50 7.24 -6.17
CA MET A 9 0.05 7.40 -6.03
C MET A 9 -0.68 7.17 -7.34
N ARG A 10 -0.11 7.59 -8.47
CA ARG A 10 -0.61 7.26 -9.80
C ARG A 10 -0.59 5.75 -10.06
N THR A 11 0.53 5.08 -9.81
CA THR A 11 0.63 3.62 -9.96
C THR A 11 -0.32 2.86 -9.02
N ALA A 12 -0.48 3.31 -7.77
CA ALA A 12 -1.42 2.74 -6.82
C ALA A 12 -2.85 2.92 -7.30
N SER A 13 -3.20 4.12 -7.81
CA SER A 13 -4.50 4.41 -8.40
C SER A 13 -4.79 3.51 -9.61
N GLU A 14 -3.82 3.30 -10.50
CA GLU A 14 -3.93 2.40 -11.64
C GLU A 14 -4.11 0.94 -11.23
N LYS A 15 -3.34 0.48 -10.22
CA LYS A 15 -3.37 -0.91 -9.74
C LYS A 15 -4.62 -1.23 -8.92
N LEU A 16 -5.05 -0.31 -8.08
CA LEU A 16 -6.22 -0.44 -7.22
C LEU A 16 -7.51 0.02 -7.92
N ARG A 17 -7.40 0.61 -9.12
CA ARG A 17 -8.50 1.21 -9.89
C ARG A 17 -9.35 2.15 -9.03
N LYS A 18 -8.67 2.98 -8.22
CA LYS A 18 -9.27 3.93 -7.28
C LYS A 18 -8.61 5.29 -7.45
N SER A 19 -9.33 6.35 -7.07
CA SER A 19 -8.74 7.67 -7.03
C SER A 19 -7.71 7.77 -5.88
N PRO A 20 -6.70 8.66 -5.99
CA PRO A 20 -5.81 8.95 -4.87
C PRO A 20 -6.55 9.35 -3.59
N GLU A 21 -7.67 10.06 -3.73
CA GLU A 21 -8.54 10.49 -2.64
C GLU A 21 -9.18 9.29 -1.92
N ASP A 22 -9.74 8.34 -2.68
CA ASP A 22 -10.35 7.12 -2.13
C ASP A 22 -9.31 6.25 -1.43
N ILE A 23 -8.11 6.16 -2.01
CA ILE A 23 -7.00 5.44 -1.41
C ILE A 23 -6.61 6.08 -0.08
N ALA A 24 -6.45 7.40 -0.03
CA ALA A 24 -6.09 8.12 1.18
C ALA A 24 -7.16 8.00 2.27
N GLN A 25 -8.44 8.09 1.89
CA GLN A 25 -9.56 7.96 2.81
C GLN A 25 -9.64 6.54 3.40
N SER A 26 -9.59 5.52 2.54
CA SER A 26 -9.69 4.12 2.99
C SER A 26 -8.47 3.73 3.84
N ALA A 27 -7.27 4.20 3.49
CA ALA A 27 -6.07 3.99 4.30
C ALA A 27 -6.16 4.66 5.67
N LYS A 28 -6.69 5.89 5.76
CA LYS A 28 -6.92 6.60 7.03
C LYS A 28 -7.99 5.91 7.89
N ALA A 29 -9.03 5.35 7.26
CA ALA A 29 -10.10 4.63 7.94
C ALA A 29 -9.67 3.22 8.41
N GLY A 30 -8.51 2.73 7.96
CA GLY A 30 -8.11 1.33 8.18
C GLY A 30 -8.94 0.32 7.38
N ASP A 31 -9.65 0.78 6.34
CA ASP A 31 -10.51 -0.04 5.50
C ASP A 31 -9.70 -0.68 4.36
N VAL A 32 -9.00 -1.75 4.71
CA VAL A 32 -8.14 -2.48 3.78
C VAL A 32 -8.97 -3.28 2.77
N ASP A 33 -10.15 -3.76 3.16
CA ASP A 33 -11.03 -4.52 2.27
C ASP A 33 -11.51 -3.65 1.10
N SER A 34 -11.96 -2.43 1.40
CA SER A 34 -12.33 -1.47 0.36
C SER A 34 -11.14 -1.14 -0.53
N LEU A 35 -9.92 -0.96 0.02
CA LEU A 35 -8.72 -0.69 -0.79
C LEU A 35 -8.42 -1.79 -1.81
N MET A 36 -8.65 -3.04 -1.44
CA MET A 36 -8.24 -4.22 -2.22
C MET A 36 -9.35 -4.78 -3.11
N GLU A 37 -10.56 -4.22 -3.08
CA GLU A 37 -11.74 -4.76 -3.75
C GLU A 37 -11.52 -5.08 -5.25
N ASN A 38 -10.70 -4.28 -5.93
CA ASN A 38 -10.43 -4.39 -7.37
C ASN A 38 -9.22 -5.29 -7.70
N LEU A 39 -8.54 -5.81 -6.68
CA LEU A 39 -7.45 -6.77 -6.86
C LEU A 39 -8.00 -8.16 -7.14
N SER A 40 -7.18 -9.03 -7.75
CA SER A 40 -7.59 -10.42 -7.96
C SER A 40 -7.78 -11.15 -6.62
N PRO A 41 -8.62 -12.20 -6.56
CA PRO A 41 -8.81 -12.98 -5.32
C PRO A 41 -7.50 -13.51 -4.72
N GLU A 42 -6.55 -13.92 -5.55
CA GLU A 42 -5.22 -14.34 -5.10
C GLU A 42 -4.41 -13.21 -4.47
N GLN A 43 -4.45 -12.02 -5.07
CA GLN A 43 -3.78 -10.83 -4.52
C GLN A 43 -4.40 -10.42 -3.19
N GLN A 44 -5.73 -10.36 -3.11
CA GLN A 44 -6.45 -10.06 -1.88
C GLN A 44 -6.09 -11.06 -0.77
N LYS A 45 -6.11 -12.36 -1.07
CA LYS A 45 -5.75 -13.41 -0.10
C LYS A 45 -4.32 -13.24 0.39
N LYS A 46 -3.37 -13.00 -0.51
CA LYS A 46 -1.96 -12.83 -0.16
C LYS A 46 -1.75 -11.61 0.74
N ILE A 47 -2.42 -10.48 0.45
CA ILE A 47 -2.31 -9.29 1.29
C ILE A 47 -2.95 -9.53 2.66
N LYS A 48 -4.14 -10.14 2.73
CA LYS A 48 -4.79 -10.52 4.01
C LYS A 48 -3.91 -11.45 4.84
N GLU A 49 -3.28 -12.43 4.19
CA GLU A 49 -2.37 -13.36 4.84
C GLU A 49 -1.12 -12.66 5.39
N ILE A 50 -0.56 -11.70 4.63
CA ILE A 50 0.56 -10.88 5.09
C ILE A 50 0.12 -10.07 6.31
N LEU A 51 -0.96 -9.29 6.20
CA LEU A 51 -1.41 -8.36 7.24
C LEU A 51 -1.92 -9.08 8.50
N GLY A 52 -2.53 -10.25 8.34
CA GLY A 52 -2.96 -11.11 9.44
C GLY A 52 -1.85 -11.92 10.08
N ASN A 53 -0.65 -11.93 9.50
CA ASN A 53 0.51 -12.65 10.03
C ASN A 53 1.62 -11.67 10.43
N PRO A 54 1.84 -11.46 11.74
CA PRO A 54 2.83 -10.49 12.22
C PRO A 54 4.26 -10.82 11.78
N ASP A 55 4.63 -12.10 11.65
CA ASP A 55 5.97 -12.50 11.22
C ASP A 55 6.19 -12.22 9.72
N LYS A 56 5.19 -12.51 8.88
CA LYS A 56 5.25 -12.16 7.44
C LYS A 56 5.25 -10.66 7.23
N THR A 57 4.45 -9.93 8.01
CA THR A 57 4.46 -8.47 8.02
C THR A 57 5.83 -7.93 8.40
N ARG A 58 6.45 -8.43 9.49
CA ARG A 58 7.81 -8.04 9.87
C ARG A 58 8.83 -8.29 8.77
N GLN A 59 8.83 -9.48 8.17
CA GLN A 59 9.76 -9.81 7.07
C GLN A 59 9.63 -8.85 5.88
N ILE A 60 8.39 -8.45 5.53
CA ILE A 60 8.16 -7.46 4.47
C ILE A 60 8.61 -6.08 4.90
N LEU A 61 8.30 -5.65 6.12
CA LEU A 61 8.72 -4.35 6.63
C LEU A 61 10.24 -4.25 6.75
N GLU A 62 10.94 -5.32 7.11
CA GLU A 62 12.40 -5.40 7.22
C GLU A 62 13.10 -5.44 5.86
N ASN A 63 12.37 -5.70 4.77
CA ASN A 63 12.94 -5.73 3.44
C ASN A 63 13.58 -4.36 3.09
N PRO A 64 14.85 -4.30 2.66
CA PRO A 64 15.54 -3.04 2.37
C PRO A 64 14.84 -2.16 1.33
N GLN A 65 14.17 -2.78 0.34
CA GLN A 65 13.42 -2.06 -0.68
C GLN A 65 12.15 -1.44 -0.08
N VAL A 66 11.46 -2.17 0.82
CA VAL A 66 10.28 -1.67 1.53
C VAL A 66 10.67 -0.57 2.52
N GLN A 67 11.76 -0.73 3.26
CA GLN A 67 12.32 0.31 4.12
C GLN A 67 12.64 1.59 3.33
N LYS A 68 13.23 1.45 2.14
CA LYS A 68 13.48 2.60 1.26
C LYS A 68 12.17 3.26 0.83
N LEU A 69 11.14 2.49 0.47
CA LEU A 69 9.80 3.00 0.19
C LEU A 69 9.25 3.78 1.38
N ILE A 70 9.19 3.16 2.56
CA ILE A 70 8.69 3.81 3.79
C ILE A 70 9.41 5.12 4.06
N ARG A 71 10.75 5.18 3.94
CA ARG A 71 11.50 6.44 4.12
C ARG A 71 11.13 7.51 3.10
N MET A 72 10.89 7.13 1.84
CA MET A 72 10.46 8.08 0.81
C MET A 72 9.05 8.64 1.07
N PHE A 73 8.18 7.89 1.76
CA PHE A 73 6.79 8.31 2.04
C PHE A 73 6.58 8.89 3.44
N GLY A 74 7.29 8.38 4.45
CA GLY A 74 7.16 8.76 5.86
C GLY A 74 7.91 10.03 6.23
N SER A 75 8.86 10.49 5.41
CA SER A 75 9.54 11.78 5.61
C SER A 75 8.73 13.01 5.16
N ASN A 76 7.42 12.87 4.91
CA ASN A 76 6.48 13.98 4.68
C ASN A 76 5.55 14.22 5.90
N GLY A 77 6.02 13.94 7.11
CA GLY A 77 5.37 14.31 8.37
C GLY A 77 5.81 15.68 8.85
#